data_AF-V4U3G0-F1
#
_entry.id   AF-V4U3G0-F1
#
_cell.length_a   1.000
_cell.length_b   1.000
_cell.length_c   1.000
_cell.angle_alpha   90.00
_cell.angle_beta   90.00
_cell.angle_gamma   90.00
#
_symmetry.space_group_name_H-M   'P 1'
#
loop_
_entity.id
_entity.type
_entity.pdbx_description
1 polymer ?
#
loop_
_entity_poly.entity_id
_entity_poly.type
_entity_poly.pdbx_seq_one_letter_code
_entity_poly.pdbx_strand_id
1 'polypeptide(L)'
;MELQEMEEKLQNRDVLLEVKKKNKRKRRKKKRNREKRKEKIEEEEDLSQDPLEVFGRDIILMILKNLDARSVALSLLVSRAWHGVASSDSIWSAKCEELWLGKAHIPCLALVQGLPKLAAYSLSIMDGKRTRITKEDLCDHAWEFHFNKVVPEYWRNLDPYWKGTSPLMHRYFHTDGSQTADPGDKETGLELGNVQRPLLLLQCS
;
A
#
# COMPACT_ATOMS: atom_id res chain seq x y z
N MET A 1 -24.86 -42.35 -63.84
CA MET A 1 -24.81 -42.08 -62.39
C MET A 1 -23.38 -42.14 -61.86
N GLU A 2 -22.60 -43.16 -62.22
CA GLU A 2 -21.22 -43.35 -61.71
C GLU A 2 -20.18 -42.30 -62.18
N LEU A 3 -20.31 -41.77 -63.40
CA LEU A 3 -19.37 -40.75 -63.92
C LEU A 3 -19.46 -39.41 -63.18
N GLN A 4 -20.67 -38.96 -62.83
CA GLN A 4 -20.88 -37.73 -62.08
C GLN A 4 -20.31 -37.83 -60.65
N GLU A 5 -20.44 -38.99 -60.02
CA GLU A 5 -19.93 -39.23 -58.67
C GLU A 5 -18.39 -39.24 -58.63
N MET A 6 -17.75 -39.74 -59.69
CA MET A 6 -16.29 -39.72 -59.84
C MET A 6 -15.75 -38.30 -60.06
N GLU A 7 -16.47 -37.50 -60.85
CA GLU A 7 -16.11 -36.10 -61.14
C GLU A 7 -16.25 -35.21 -59.90
N GLU A 8 -17.30 -35.42 -59.11
CA GLU A 8 -17.54 -34.75 -57.83
C GLU A 8 -16.48 -35.12 -56.77
N LYS A 9 -16.03 -36.39 -56.73
CA LYS A 9 -14.92 -36.83 -55.87
C LYS A 9 -13.59 -36.19 -56.28
N LEU A 10 -13.35 -36.01 -57.58
CA LEU A 10 -12.13 -35.36 -58.09
C LEU A 10 -12.13 -33.86 -57.72
N GLN A 11 -13.25 -33.16 -57.94
CA GLN A 11 -13.42 -31.76 -57.55
C GLN A 11 -13.28 -31.56 -56.04
N ASN A 12 -13.86 -32.43 -55.22
CA ASN A 12 -13.71 -32.37 -53.76
C ASN A 12 -12.25 -32.59 -53.31
N ARG A 13 -11.50 -33.45 -54.01
CA ARG A 13 -10.08 -33.67 -53.75
C ARG A 13 -9.24 -32.43 -54.09
N ASP A 14 -9.52 -31.78 -55.20
CA ASP A 14 -8.83 -30.56 -55.62
C ASP A 14 -9.13 -29.39 -54.68
N VAL A 15 -10.39 -29.21 -54.27
CA VAL A 15 -10.79 -28.22 -53.25
C VAL A 15 -10.06 -28.48 -51.92
N LEU A 16 -9.98 -29.74 -51.49
CA LEU A 16 -9.28 -30.12 -50.26
C LEU A 16 -7.77 -29.83 -50.33
N LEU A 17 -7.14 -30.08 -51.49
CA LEU A 17 -5.73 -29.77 -51.71
C LEU A 17 -5.48 -28.25 -51.68
N GLU A 18 -6.38 -27.46 -52.25
CA GLU A 18 -6.34 -26.00 -52.27
C GLU A 18 -6.43 -25.42 -50.84
N VAL A 19 -7.35 -25.95 -50.03
CA VAL A 19 -7.53 -25.59 -48.61
C VAL A 19 -6.28 -25.95 -47.80
N LYS A 20 -5.71 -27.15 -48.00
CA LYS A 20 -4.47 -27.57 -47.34
C LYS A 20 -3.29 -26.65 -47.70
N LYS A 21 -3.15 -26.25 -48.97
CA LYS A 21 -2.13 -25.28 -49.43
C LYS A 21 -2.31 -23.91 -48.76
N LYS A 22 -3.54 -23.39 -48.70
CA LYS A 22 -3.87 -22.12 -48.01
C LYS A 22 -3.52 -22.17 -46.52
N ASN A 23 -3.86 -23.27 -45.84
CA ASN A 23 -3.55 -23.46 -44.42
C ASN A 23 -2.03 -23.57 -44.16
N LYS A 24 -1.28 -24.25 -45.04
CA LYS A 24 0.19 -24.33 -44.95
C LYS A 24 0.84 -22.94 -45.12
N ARG A 25 0.34 -22.11 -46.05
CA ARG A 25 0.79 -20.71 -46.23
C ARG A 25 0.48 -19.85 -45.00
N LYS A 26 -0.73 -19.94 -44.44
CA LYS A 26 -1.09 -19.22 -43.19
C LYS A 26 -0.18 -19.60 -42.02
N ARG A 27 0.11 -20.90 -41.83
CA ARG A 27 1.04 -21.39 -40.79
C ARG A 27 2.45 -20.83 -40.96
N ARG A 28 2.99 -20.83 -42.18
CA ARG A 28 4.32 -20.24 -42.48
C ARG A 28 4.37 -18.75 -42.18
N LYS A 29 3.32 -17.98 -42.56
CA LYS A 29 3.24 -16.55 -42.27
C LYS A 29 3.20 -16.28 -40.75
N LYS A 30 2.46 -17.08 -39.99
CA LYS A 30 2.39 -16.98 -38.53
C LYS A 30 3.73 -17.29 -37.85
N LYS A 31 4.47 -18.31 -38.33
CA LYS A 31 5.81 -18.66 -37.83
C LYS A 31 6.82 -17.53 -38.07
N ARG A 32 6.88 -17.01 -39.29
CA ARG A 32 7.77 -15.89 -39.66
C ARG A 32 7.47 -14.61 -38.88
N ASN A 33 6.19 -14.32 -38.60
CA ASN A 33 5.81 -13.17 -37.76
C ASN A 33 6.21 -13.35 -36.29
N ARG A 34 6.27 -14.59 -35.79
CA ARG A 34 6.72 -14.91 -34.44
C ARG A 34 8.24 -14.81 -34.32
N GLU A 35 8.97 -15.28 -35.34
CA GLU A 35 10.43 -15.13 -35.45
C GLU A 35 10.82 -13.65 -35.55
N LYS A 36 10.19 -12.87 -36.44
CA LYS A 36 10.42 -11.42 -36.50
C LYS A 36 10.11 -10.69 -35.20
N ARG A 37 9.10 -11.12 -34.45
CA ARG A 37 8.81 -10.56 -33.11
C ARG A 37 9.89 -10.92 -32.11
N LYS A 38 10.45 -12.12 -32.17
CA LYS A 38 11.58 -12.53 -31.32
C LYS A 38 12.86 -11.77 -31.68
N GLU A 39 13.22 -11.71 -32.95
CA GLU A 39 14.38 -10.92 -33.43
C GLU A 39 14.28 -9.47 -32.99
N LYS A 40 13.09 -8.87 -33.09
CA LYS A 40 12.88 -7.49 -32.64
C LYS A 40 12.97 -7.30 -31.12
N ILE A 41 12.60 -8.31 -30.34
CA ILE A 41 12.76 -8.30 -28.87
C ILE A 41 14.25 -8.46 -28.53
N GLU A 42 14.95 -9.37 -29.19
CA GLU A 42 16.39 -9.62 -29.01
C GLU A 42 17.22 -8.39 -29.43
N GLU A 43 16.87 -7.71 -30.53
CA GLU A 43 17.52 -6.44 -30.94
C GLU A 43 17.25 -5.28 -29.97
N GLU A 44 16.06 -5.19 -29.37
CA GLU A 44 15.75 -4.16 -28.35
C GLU A 44 16.44 -4.47 -27.00
N GLU A 45 16.61 -5.74 -26.64
CA GLU A 45 17.36 -6.17 -25.44
C GLU A 45 18.87 -5.87 -25.56
N ASP A 46 19.47 -6.02 -26.74
CA ASP A 46 20.92 -5.80 -26.97
C ASP A 46 21.34 -4.31 -26.88
N LEU A 47 20.40 -3.38 -27.04
CA LEU A 47 20.68 -1.93 -27.05
C LEU A 47 20.42 -1.21 -25.72
N SER A 48 19.84 -1.89 -24.73
CA SER A 48 19.44 -1.28 -23.45
C SER A 48 20.17 -1.95 -22.28
N GLN A 49 21.45 -1.62 -22.09
CA GLN A 49 22.18 -1.99 -20.87
C GLN A 49 21.39 -1.56 -19.62
N ASP A 50 21.28 -2.44 -18.62
CA ASP A 50 20.56 -2.13 -17.38
C ASP A 50 21.24 -0.93 -16.69
N PRO A 51 20.51 0.18 -16.45
CA PRO A 51 21.06 1.33 -15.74
C PRO A 51 21.68 0.97 -14.39
N LEU A 52 21.18 -0.07 -13.72
CA LEU A 52 21.74 -0.54 -12.46
C LEU A 52 23.12 -1.19 -12.63
N GLU A 53 23.38 -1.84 -13.76
CA GLU A 53 24.71 -2.38 -14.08
C GLU A 53 25.68 -1.28 -14.50
N VAL A 54 25.19 -0.28 -15.25
CA VAL A 54 26.02 0.82 -15.77
C VAL A 54 26.40 1.82 -14.66
N PHE A 55 25.43 2.30 -13.88
CA PHE A 55 25.66 3.31 -12.84
C PHE A 55 26.03 2.71 -11.48
N GLY A 56 25.75 1.42 -11.27
CA GLY A 56 25.97 0.76 -10.00
C GLY A 56 24.92 1.11 -8.93
N ARG A 57 25.01 0.42 -7.80
CA ARG A 57 24.00 0.46 -6.74
C ARG A 57 23.87 1.83 -6.07
N ASP A 58 24.98 2.50 -5.82
CA ASP A 58 24.99 3.74 -5.02
C ASP A 58 24.31 4.90 -5.76
N ILE A 59 24.58 5.06 -7.05
CA ILE A 59 23.95 6.10 -7.88
C ILE A 59 22.46 5.82 -8.03
N ILE A 60 22.07 4.58 -8.32
CA ILE A 60 20.65 4.21 -8.38
C ILE A 60 19.96 4.45 -7.03
N LEU A 61 20.61 4.11 -5.91
CA LEU A 61 20.08 4.39 -4.57
C LEU A 61 19.85 5.90 -4.37
N MET A 62 20.80 6.76 -4.76
CA MET A 62 20.65 8.21 -4.70
C MET A 62 19.48 8.70 -5.56
N ILE A 63 19.30 8.16 -6.76
CA ILE A 63 18.18 8.50 -7.65
C ILE A 63 16.85 8.09 -6.98
N LEU A 64 16.73 6.84 -6.53
CA LEU A 64 15.50 6.30 -5.93
C LEU A 64 15.10 7.05 -4.65
N LYS A 65 16.06 7.54 -3.85
CA LYS A 65 15.76 8.37 -2.67
C LYS A 65 14.99 9.65 -3.00
N ASN A 66 15.14 10.19 -4.21
CA ASN A 66 14.47 11.42 -4.64
C ASN A 66 13.09 11.16 -5.27
N LEU A 67 12.71 9.90 -5.48
CA LEU A 67 11.41 9.55 -6.05
C LEU A 67 10.32 9.49 -4.96
N ASP A 68 9.05 9.57 -5.40
CA ASP A 68 7.91 9.32 -4.53
C ASP A 68 7.76 7.82 -4.23
N ALA A 69 7.08 7.51 -3.11
CA ALA A 69 6.95 6.13 -2.63
C ALA A 69 6.32 5.17 -3.66
N ARG A 70 5.40 5.67 -4.51
CA ARG A 70 4.79 4.84 -5.56
C ARG A 70 5.79 4.46 -6.64
N SER A 71 6.60 5.40 -7.11
CA SER A 71 7.63 5.12 -8.13
C SER A 71 8.69 4.16 -7.59
N VAL A 72 9.13 4.34 -6.34
CA VAL A 72 10.05 3.40 -5.69
C VAL A 72 9.43 2.00 -5.57
N ALA A 73 8.15 1.90 -5.21
CA ALA A 73 7.45 0.63 -5.12
C ALA A 73 7.37 -0.10 -6.47
N LEU A 74 7.19 0.64 -7.58
CA LEU A 74 7.21 0.06 -8.91
C LEU A 74 8.60 -0.47 -9.29
N SER A 75 9.67 0.20 -8.86
CA SER A 75 11.05 -0.27 -9.08
C SER A 75 11.33 -1.64 -8.43
N LEU A 76 10.62 -2.01 -7.36
CA LEU A 76 10.72 -3.36 -6.75
C LEU A 76 10.33 -4.48 -7.72
N LEU A 77 9.50 -4.18 -8.74
CA LEU A 77 8.93 -5.16 -9.67
C LEU A 77 9.77 -5.37 -10.93
N VAL A 78 10.83 -4.58 -11.12
CA VAL A 78 11.64 -4.59 -12.35
C VAL A 78 12.51 -5.85 -12.45
N SER A 79 13.35 -6.09 -11.45
CA SER A 79 14.24 -7.26 -11.39
C SER A 79 14.67 -7.55 -9.95
N ARG A 80 15.32 -8.70 -9.73
CA ARG A 80 15.87 -9.04 -8.40
C ARG A 80 16.94 -8.05 -7.92
N ALA A 81 17.75 -7.53 -8.85
CA ALA A 81 18.79 -6.57 -8.52
C ALA A 81 18.19 -5.22 -8.13
N TRP A 82 17.21 -4.75 -8.90
CA TRP A 82 16.44 -3.54 -8.60
C TRP A 82 15.67 -3.66 -7.30
N HIS A 83 15.04 -4.81 -7.03
CA HIS A 83 14.39 -5.09 -5.75
C HIS A 83 15.35 -4.91 -4.59
N GLY A 84 16.58 -5.44 -4.69
CA GLY A 84 17.58 -5.31 -3.63
C GLY A 84 17.96 -3.87 -3.29
N VAL A 85 17.97 -2.96 -4.27
CA VAL A 85 18.25 -1.52 -4.02
C VAL A 85 16.98 -0.79 -3.58
N ALA A 86 15.86 -1.01 -4.27
CA ALA A 86 14.60 -0.34 -4.01
C ALA A 86 13.96 -0.77 -2.66
N SER A 87 14.34 -1.91 -2.08
CA SER A 87 13.89 -2.32 -0.74
C SER A 87 14.76 -1.76 0.40
N SER A 88 15.71 -0.86 0.12
CA SER A 88 16.61 -0.32 1.13
C SER A 88 15.89 0.51 2.19
N ASP A 89 16.15 0.22 3.46
CA ASP A 89 15.61 0.99 4.59
C ASP A 89 16.00 2.46 4.55
N SER A 90 17.13 2.81 3.91
CA SER A 90 17.53 4.21 3.76
C SER A 90 16.61 5.02 2.85
N ILE A 91 15.89 4.37 1.92
CA ILE A 91 14.84 5.00 1.12
C ILE A 91 13.55 5.06 1.94
N TRP A 92 13.14 3.92 2.49
CA TRP A 92 11.83 3.78 3.12
C TRP A 92 11.73 4.47 4.49
N SER A 93 12.84 4.75 5.18
CA SER A 93 12.84 5.53 6.43
C SER A 93 12.27 6.92 6.20
N ALA A 94 12.80 7.67 5.22
CA ALA A 94 12.30 8.99 4.86
C ALA A 94 10.84 8.93 4.40
N LYS A 95 10.45 7.89 3.65
CA LYS A 95 9.05 7.70 3.23
C LYS A 95 8.11 7.37 4.39
N CYS A 96 8.56 6.65 5.41
CA CYS A 96 7.79 6.44 6.63
C CYS A 96 7.60 7.77 7.39
N GLU A 97 8.66 8.55 7.55
CA GLU A 97 8.59 9.87 8.19
C GLU A 97 7.61 10.80 7.45
N GLU A 98 7.71 10.89 6.12
CA GLU A 98 6.75 11.63 5.28
C GLU A 98 5.31 11.12 5.46
N LEU A 99 5.11 9.79 5.51
CA LEU A 99 3.78 9.17 5.66
C LEU A 99 3.18 9.38 7.06
N TRP A 100 4.02 9.42 8.08
CA TRP A 100 3.60 9.56 9.48
C TRP A 100 3.46 11.02 9.90
N LEU A 101 4.03 11.95 9.13
CA LEU A 101 3.89 13.37 9.39
C LEU A 101 2.41 13.78 9.45
N GLY A 102 2.00 14.33 10.59
CA GLY A 102 0.63 14.80 10.82
C GLY A 102 -0.40 13.69 11.01
N LYS A 103 0.00 12.42 11.12
CA LYS A 103 -0.91 11.36 11.56
C LYS A 103 -1.06 11.42 13.07
N ALA A 104 -2.31 11.40 13.54
CA ALA A 104 -2.62 11.28 14.96
C ALA A 104 -2.23 9.91 15.52
N HIS A 105 -2.15 8.87 14.69
CA HIS A 105 -1.85 7.51 15.14
C HIS A 105 -0.89 6.82 14.17
N ILE A 106 0.14 6.18 14.73
CA ILE A 106 1.08 5.31 14.02
C ILE A 106 0.95 3.92 14.66
N PRO A 107 0.59 2.87 13.89
CA PRO A 107 0.42 1.53 14.46
C PRO A 107 1.70 1.04 15.14
N CYS A 108 1.61 0.55 16.38
CA CYS A 108 2.76 -0.02 17.09
C CYS A 108 3.47 -1.13 16.31
N LEU A 109 2.73 -1.92 15.52
CA LEU A 109 3.32 -2.92 14.64
C LEU A 109 4.33 -2.33 13.64
N ALA A 110 4.16 -1.07 13.22
CA ALA A 110 5.09 -0.38 12.32
C ALA A 110 6.32 0.20 13.04
N LEU A 111 6.31 0.23 14.38
CA LEU A 111 7.38 0.76 15.25
C LEU A 111 8.26 -0.34 15.87
N VAL A 112 7.95 -1.62 15.60
CA VAL A 112 8.73 -2.75 16.11
C VAL A 112 10.19 -2.64 15.67
N GLN A 113 11.11 -2.73 16.63
CA GLN A 113 12.55 -2.67 16.36
C GLN A 113 12.97 -3.82 15.44
N GLY A 114 13.81 -3.51 14.44
CA GLY A 114 14.30 -4.48 13.46
C GLY A 114 13.31 -4.80 12.33
N LEU A 115 12.11 -4.20 12.32
CA LEU A 115 11.20 -4.33 11.19
C LEU A 115 11.74 -3.55 9.97
N PRO A 116 11.82 -4.16 8.78
CA PRO A 116 12.19 -3.44 7.56
C PRO A 116 11.25 -2.26 7.31
N LYS A 117 11.79 -1.12 6.92
CA LYS A 117 11.02 0.12 6.75
C LYS A 117 10.01 0.04 5.61
N LEU A 118 10.31 -0.75 4.58
CA LEU A 118 9.33 -1.09 3.54
C LEU A 118 8.10 -1.81 4.13
N ALA A 119 8.29 -2.71 5.10
CA ALA A 119 7.20 -3.40 5.77
C ALA A 119 6.43 -2.45 6.69
N ALA A 120 7.13 -1.61 7.46
CA ALA A 120 6.52 -0.56 8.28
C ALA A 120 5.65 0.39 7.44
N TYR A 121 6.14 0.83 6.28
CA TYR A 121 5.39 1.66 5.33
C TYR A 121 4.14 0.92 4.84
N SER A 122 4.30 -0.34 4.43
CA SER A 122 3.19 -1.16 3.92
C SER A 122 2.10 -1.36 4.98
N LEU A 123 2.48 -1.70 6.21
CA LEU A 123 1.57 -1.80 7.35
C LEU A 123 0.84 -0.47 7.60
N SER A 124 1.56 0.65 7.54
CA SER A 124 0.99 1.99 7.75
C SER A 124 -0.02 2.40 6.67
N ILE A 125 0.19 1.98 5.43
CA ILE A 125 -0.77 2.19 4.33
C ILE A 125 -2.00 1.29 4.48
N MET A 126 -1.81 0.03 4.91
CA MET A 126 -2.92 -0.88 5.18
C MET A 126 -3.75 -0.41 6.36
N ASP A 127 -3.12 0.06 7.43
CA ASP A 127 -3.79 0.62 8.60
C ASP A 127 -4.59 1.89 8.25
N GLY A 128 -4.03 2.79 7.45
CA GLY A 128 -4.72 4.00 7.00
C GLY A 128 -5.98 3.76 6.17
N LYS A 129 -6.22 2.53 5.70
CA LYS A 129 -7.46 2.13 5.03
C LYS A 129 -8.52 1.57 5.98
N ARG A 130 -8.18 1.33 7.25
CA ARG A 130 -9.15 0.87 8.25
C ARG A 130 -10.11 2.01 8.60
N THR A 131 -11.35 1.64 8.85
CA THR A 131 -12.44 2.58 9.21
C THR A 131 -12.97 2.32 10.62
N ARG A 132 -12.36 1.39 11.35
CA ARG A 132 -12.78 0.96 12.68
C ARG A 132 -11.58 0.92 13.61
N ILE A 133 -11.75 1.50 14.79
CA ILE A 133 -10.81 1.41 15.90
C ILE A 133 -11.06 0.06 16.60
N THR A 134 -9.98 -0.67 16.87
CA THR A 134 -9.98 -1.94 17.59
C THR A 134 -9.65 -1.73 19.05
N LYS A 135 -9.86 -2.76 19.88
CA LYS A 135 -9.58 -2.69 21.31
C LYS A 135 -8.08 -2.49 21.57
N GLU A 136 -7.26 -3.13 20.74
CA GLU A 136 -5.81 -3.02 20.77
C GLU A 136 -5.39 -1.57 20.57
N ASP A 137 -5.94 -0.88 19.57
CA ASP A 137 -5.62 0.54 19.30
C ASP A 137 -5.98 1.46 20.47
N LEU A 138 -7.08 1.17 21.18
CA LEU A 138 -7.48 1.95 22.36
C LEU A 138 -6.50 1.78 23.52
N CYS A 139 -5.97 0.58 23.71
CA CYS A 139 -5.10 0.24 24.83
C CYS A 139 -3.62 0.58 24.58
N ASP A 140 -3.26 0.88 23.34
CA ASP A 140 -1.86 1.02 22.90
C ASP A 140 -1.25 2.39 23.28
N HIS A 141 -2.10 3.41 23.46
CA HIS A 141 -1.65 4.79 23.69
C HIS A 141 -2.46 5.48 24.79
N ALA A 142 -1.88 6.52 25.38
CA ALA A 142 -2.59 7.47 26.21
C ALA A 142 -3.40 8.42 25.32
N TRP A 143 -4.66 8.63 25.67
CA TRP A 143 -5.54 9.51 24.90
C TRP A 143 -5.65 10.85 25.59
N GLU A 144 -5.37 11.92 24.86
CA GLU A 144 -5.68 13.28 25.28
C GLU A 144 -7.17 13.56 25.07
N PHE A 145 -7.77 14.07 26.13
CA PHE A 145 -9.20 14.31 26.23
C PHE A 145 -9.48 15.79 26.45
N HIS A 146 -10.40 16.34 25.65
CA HIS A 146 -10.97 17.65 25.92
C HIS A 146 -12.44 17.70 25.47
N PHE A 147 -13.22 18.57 26.12
CA PHE A 147 -14.60 18.83 25.75
C PHE A 147 -14.69 19.78 24.55
N ASN A 148 -15.74 19.62 23.74
CA ASN A 148 -16.03 20.56 22.68
C ASN A 148 -16.58 21.89 23.24
N LYS A 149 -16.40 23.01 22.52
CA LYS A 149 -16.85 24.36 22.90
C LYS A 149 -18.35 24.44 23.22
N VAL A 150 -19.14 23.56 22.64
CA VAL A 150 -20.60 23.50 22.80
C VAL A 150 -21.06 22.99 24.17
N VAL A 151 -20.16 22.44 24.99
CA VAL A 151 -20.55 21.98 26.33
C VAL A 151 -20.83 23.16 27.27
N PRO A 152 -21.72 22.97 28.26
CA PRO A 152 -21.97 23.97 29.30
C PRO A 152 -20.68 24.50 29.94
N GLU A 153 -20.72 25.76 30.36
CA GLU A 153 -19.55 26.47 30.90
C GLU A 153 -18.92 25.74 32.10
N TYR A 154 -19.73 25.05 32.90
CA TYR A 154 -19.25 24.19 33.98
C TYR A 154 -18.15 23.21 33.52
N TRP A 155 -18.40 22.45 32.45
CA TRP A 155 -17.46 21.44 31.94
C TRP A 155 -16.23 22.08 31.31
N ARG A 156 -16.39 23.21 30.59
CA ARG A 156 -15.24 23.98 30.07
C ARG A 156 -14.36 24.53 31.19
N ASN A 157 -14.96 24.90 32.32
CA ASN A 157 -14.24 25.36 33.51
C ASN A 157 -13.60 24.22 34.31
N LEU A 158 -13.77 22.96 33.93
CA LEU A 158 -13.01 21.84 34.49
C LEU A 158 -11.87 21.42 33.56
N ASP A 159 -12.05 21.63 32.26
CA ASP A 159 -11.11 21.24 31.21
C ASP A 159 -9.82 22.10 31.17
N PRO A 160 -8.62 21.50 31.32
CA PRO A 160 -7.35 22.20 31.20
C PRO A 160 -7.12 22.84 29.82
N TYR A 161 -7.65 22.25 28.74
CA TYR A 161 -7.54 22.80 27.38
C TYR A 161 -8.18 24.19 27.29
N TRP A 162 -9.41 24.33 27.80
CA TRP A 162 -10.14 25.60 27.77
C TRP A 162 -9.56 26.65 28.72
N LYS A 163 -8.87 26.21 29.77
CA LYS A 163 -8.12 27.09 30.67
C LYS A 163 -6.75 27.50 30.15
N GLY A 164 -6.24 26.84 29.11
CA GLY A 164 -4.87 26.99 28.65
C GLY A 164 -3.84 26.51 29.68
N THR A 165 -4.21 25.53 30.51
CA THR A 165 -3.33 24.96 31.56
C THR A 165 -2.87 23.56 31.13
N SER A 166 -1.58 23.27 31.30
CA SER A 166 -0.98 21.94 31.08
C SER A 166 -0.73 21.25 32.44
N PRO A 167 -0.81 19.91 32.54
CA PRO A 167 -1.08 18.92 31.48
C PRO A 167 -2.56 18.83 31.07
N LEU A 168 -2.79 18.35 29.84
CA LEU A 168 -4.13 17.97 29.36
C LEU A 168 -4.61 16.70 30.06
N MET A 169 -5.91 16.40 29.95
CA MET A 169 -6.48 15.21 30.58
C MET A 169 -6.11 13.96 29.79
N HIS A 170 -5.39 13.02 30.40
CA HIS A 170 -5.11 11.71 29.79
C HIS A 170 -6.09 10.63 30.24
N ARG A 171 -6.46 9.76 29.30
CA ARG A 171 -7.27 8.56 29.54
C ARG A 171 -6.52 7.34 29.03
N TYR A 172 -6.50 6.29 29.83
CA TYR A 172 -5.86 5.02 29.50
C TYR A 172 -6.93 3.93 29.46
N PHE A 173 -6.96 3.16 28.39
CA PHE A 173 -7.84 2.01 28.24
C PHE A 173 -7.06 0.72 28.49
N HIS A 174 -7.67 -0.22 29.20
CA HIS A 174 -7.03 -1.47 29.56
C HIS A 174 -7.67 -2.66 28.86
N THR A 175 -6.90 -3.75 28.76
CA THR A 175 -7.34 -4.97 28.09
C THR A 175 -8.48 -5.69 28.83
N ASP A 176 -8.73 -5.38 30.10
CA ASP A 176 -9.89 -5.86 30.86
C ASP A 176 -11.16 -5.02 30.61
N GLY A 177 -11.04 -3.93 29.84
CA GLY A 177 -12.12 -2.98 29.56
C GLY A 177 -12.24 -1.85 30.60
N SER A 178 -11.40 -1.85 31.64
CA SER A 178 -11.33 -0.75 32.59
C SER A 178 -10.67 0.49 31.96
N GLN A 179 -10.91 1.65 32.58
CA GLN A 179 -10.34 2.93 32.17
C GLN A 179 -9.72 3.61 33.38
N THR A 180 -8.57 4.23 33.20
CA THR A 180 -7.90 5.01 34.26
C THR A 180 -7.54 6.41 33.75
N ALA A 181 -7.28 7.31 34.70
CA ALA A 181 -6.87 8.69 34.47
C ALA A 181 -5.63 9.01 35.33
N ASP A 182 -4.97 10.14 35.04
CA ASP A 182 -3.83 10.59 35.84
C ASP A 182 -4.25 10.93 37.30
N PRO A 183 -3.37 10.73 38.31
CA PRO A 183 -3.71 10.85 39.74
C PRO A 183 -4.23 12.23 40.22
N GLY A 184 -4.20 13.26 39.38
CA GLY A 184 -4.72 14.61 39.67
C GLY A 184 -6.00 14.96 38.92
N ASP A 185 -6.48 14.06 38.07
CA ASP A 185 -7.69 14.29 37.29
C ASP A 185 -8.92 13.99 38.16
N LYS A 186 -9.73 15.02 38.40
CA LYS A 186 -10.89 14.94 39.30
C LYS A 186 -12.06 14.18 38.67
N GLU A 187 -11.99 13.87 37.38
CA GLU A 187 -13.00 13.10 36.65
C GLU A 187 -12.61 11.62 36.55
N THR A 188 -12.41 10.96 37.70
CA THR A 188 -12.20 9.50 37.79
C THR A 188 -13.43 8.67 37.41
N GLY A 189 -14.55 9.32 37.07
CA GLY A 189 -15.87 8.70 36.93
C GLY A 189 -16.68 9.21 35.75
N LEU A 190 -16.07 9.33 34.56
CA LEU A 190 -16.85 9.32 33.32
C LEU A 190 -17.33 7.88 33.06
N GLU A 191 -18.26 7.40 33.89
CA GLU A 191 -19.17 6.34 33.49
C GLU A 191 -19.83 6.85 32.20
N LEU A 192 -19.51 6.27 31.04
CA LEU A 192 -20.18 6.52 29.76
C LEU A 192 -21.67 6.11 29.78
N GLY A 193 -22.27 5.97 30.96
CA GLY A 193 -23.69 5.81 31.19
C GLY A 193 -24.41 7.13 30.94
N ASN A 194 -25.13 7.17 29.82
CA ASN A 194 -26.21 8.13 29.51
C ASN A 194 -25.86 9.52 28.96
N VAL A 195 -24.67 9.75 28.41
CA VAL A 195 -24.50 10.91 27.51
C VAL A 195 -24.98 10.53 26.11
N GLN A 196 -26.25 10.83 25.85
CA GLN A 196 -26.85 10.68 24.53
C GLN A 196 -26.18 11.70 23.58
N ARG A 197 -25.25 11.19 22.75
CA ARG A 197 -24.46 11.81 21.66
C ARG A 197 -23.05 12.27 22.07
N PRO A 198 -22.00 11.94 21.29
CA PRO A 198 -20.62 12.14 21.69
C PRO A 198 -20.25 13.63 21.58
N LEU A 199 -20.07 14.29 22.72
CA LEU A 199 -19.53 15.66 22.83
C LEU A 199 -18.02 15.67 23.12
N LEU A 200 -17.38 14.52 22.93
CA LEU A 200 -16.01 14.24 23.34
C LEU A 200 -15.13 14.16 22.10
N LEU A 201 -14.01 14.88 22.13
CA LEU A 201 -12.94 14.75 21.14
C LEU A 201 -11.80 14.01 21.83
N LEU A 202 -11.44 12.87 21.25
CA LEU A 202 -10.27 12.09 21.62
C LEU A 202 -9.20 12.36 20.58
N GLN A 203 -8.04 12.82 21.02
CA GLN A 203 -6.86 12.96 20.20
C GLN A 203 -5.76 12.07 20.77
N CYS A 204 -4.99 11.45 19.88
CA CYS A 204 -3.81 10.68 20.27
C CYS A 204 -2.62 11.65 20.25
N SER A 205 -1.83 11.63 21.32
CA SER A 205 -0.62 12.43 21.54
C SER A 205 0.60 11.86 20.82
#